data_AF-A0A820IXB7-F1
#
_entry.id   AF-A0A820IXB7-F1
#
_cell.length_a   1.000
_cell.length_b   1.000
_cell.length_c   1.000
_cell.angle_alpha   90.00
_cell.angle_beta   90.00
_cell.angle_gamma   90.00
#
_symmetry.space_group_name_H-M   'P 1'
#
loop_
_entity.id
_entity.type
_entity.pdbx_description
1 polymer ?
#
loop_
_entity_poly.entity_id
_entity_poly.type
_entity_poly.pdbx_seq_one_letter_code
_entity_poly.pdbx_strand_id
1 'polypeptide(L)'
;MATLLTTPFSGTTPVEQAVFDCTLMDTVKAYYEYRCCITCGIPVVTLRGSSDDFQQVIDRINQLRTIFTDFHWWLDSLLSHLKQLKASAEGKPDIDWWQKICHEEGGGSGPSYLAGWLADFIP
;
A
#
# COMPACT_ATOMS: atom_id res chain seq x y z
N MET A 1 -34.10 -11.05 -6.04
CA MET A 1 -34.89 -9.83 -5.73
C MET A 1 -34.59 -8.70 -6.70
N ALA A 2 -33.32 -8.36 -6.98
CA ALA A 2 -32.96 -7.33 -7.96
C ALA A 2 -33.58 -7.55 -9.37
N THR A 3 -33.47 -8.77 -9.93
CA THR A 3 -34.00 -9.10 -11.27
C THR A 3 -35.52 -8.94 -11.40
N LEU A 4 -36.25 -9.01 -10.30
CA LEU A 4 -37.71 -8.83 -10.30
C LEU A 4 -38.12 -7.35 -10.43
N LEU A 5 -37.22 -6.44 -10.04
CA LEU A 5 -37.47 -4.99 -10.05
C LEU A 5 -36.83 -4.31 -11.27
N THR A 6 -35.77 -4.86 -11.84
CA THR A 6 -34.96 -4.22 -12.90
C THR A 6 -35.18 -4.83 -14.28
N THR A 7 -36.37 -5.37 -14.59
CA THR A 7 -36.63 -5.96 -15.92
C THR A 7 -36.90 -4.85 -16.94
N PRO A 8 -36.04 -4.67 -17.96
CA PRO A 8 -36.23 -3.61 -18.96
C PRO A 8 -37.43 -3.91 -19.88
N PHE A 9 -38.14 -2.87 -20.30
CA PHE A 9 -39.15 -2.96 -21.35
C PHE A 9 -38.49 -2.98 -22.74
N SER A 10 -39.20 -3.45 -23.76
CA SER A 10 -38.65 -3.62 -25.12
C SER A 10 -38.15 -2.33 -25.80
N GLY A 11 -38.45 -1.15 -25.25
CA GLY A 11 -37.96 0.14 -25.72
C GLY A 11 -36.94 0.81 -24.79
N THR A 12 -36.54 0.16 -23.69
CA THR A 12 -35.62 0.73 -22.71
C THR A 12 -34.22 0.87 -23.32
N THR A 13 -33.74 2.10 -23.38
CA THR A 13 -32.38 2.43 -23.78
C THR A 13 -31.41 2.25 -22.61
N PRO A 14 -30.10 2.11 -22.88
CA PRO A 14 -29.09 2.03 -21.81
C PRO A 14 -29.11 3.23 -20.84
N VAL A 15 -29.50 4.41 -21.33
CA VAL A 15 -29.61 5.63 -20.51
C VAL A 15 -30.79 5.51 -19.54
N GLU A 16 -31.95 5.05 -20.02
CA GLU A 16 -33.14 4.87 -19.18
C GLU A 16 -32.92 3.78 -18.13
N GLN A 17 -32.19 2.71 -18.47
CA GLN A 17 -31.80 1.69 -17.51
C GLN A 17 -30.91 2.28 -16.40
N ALA A 18 -29.90 3.07 -16.76
CA ALA A 18 -29.01 3.70 -15.80
C ALA A 18 -29.74 4.68 -14.86
N VAL A 19 -30.70 5.46 -15.38
CA VAL A 19 -31.52 6.37 -14.56
C VAL A 19 -32.42 5.58 -13.60
N PHE A 20 -33.01 4.48 -14.07
CA PHE A 20 -33.80 3.58 -13.22
C PHE A 20 -32.98 2.98 -12.08
N ASP A 21 -31.78 2.45 -12.37
CA ASP A 21 -30.91 1.85 -11.36
C ASP A 21 -30.44 2.87 -10.32
N CYS A 22 -30.08 4.08 -10.76
CA CYS A 22 -29.69 5.18 -9.86
C CYS A 22 -30.83 5.65 -8.95
N THR A 23 -32.04 5.83 -9.51
CA THR A 23 -33.21 6.25 -8.73
C THR A 23 -33.65 5.16 -7.75
N LEU A 24 -33.59 3.89 -8.14
CA LEU A 24 -33.84 2.77 -7.25
C LEU A 24 -32.87 2.76 -6.07
N MET A 25 -31.57 2.95 -6.31
CA MET A 25 -30.57 3.06 -5.24
C MET A 25 -30.80 4.27 -4.31
N ASP A 26 -31.30 5.40 -4.84
CA ASP A 26 -31.61 6.57 -4.00
C ASP A 26 -32.76 6.31 -3.01
N THR A 27 -33.77 5.52 -3.40
CA THR A 27 -34.92 5.20 -2.52
C THR A 27 -34.54 4.44 -1.25
N VAL A 28 -33.45 3.68 -1.30
CA VAL A 28 -32.96 2.87 -0.19
C VAL A 28 -31.73 3.47 0.49
N LYS A 29 -31.18 4.59 -0.03
CA LYS A 29 -30.00 5.30 0.50
C LYS A 29 -30.12 5.71 1.98
N ALA A 30 -31.32 6.02 2.46
CA ALA A 30 -31.54 6.35 3.87
C ALA A 30 -31.31 5.16 4.83
N TYR A 31 -31.26 3.94 4.29
CA TYR A 31 -31.14 2.69 5.05
C TYR A 31 -29.78 2.00 4.90
N TYR A 32 -28.89 2.47 4.03
CA TYR A 32 -27.53 1.96 3.94
C TYR A 32 -26.54 3.06 3.56
N GLU A 33 -25.37 3.05 4.20
CA GLU A 33 -24.22 3.86 3.82
C GLU A 33 -23.29 2.98 2.97
N TYR A 34 -23.08 3.33 1.69
CA TYR A 34 -22.10 2.64 0.86
C TYR A 34 -20.70 3.16 1.19
N ARG A 35 -19.95 2.39 2.00
CA ARG A 35 -18.53 2.64 2.26
C ARG A 35 -17.68 1.69 1.42
N CYS A 36 -16.92 2.24 0.48
CA CYS A 36 -15.87 1.52 -0.23
C CYS A 36 -14.53 1.82 0.44
N CYS A 37 -13.95 0.82 1.10
CA CYS A 37 -12.59 0.91 1.64
C CYS A 37 -11.63 0.24 0.66
N ILE A 38 -10.72 1.01 0.06
CA ILE A 38 -9.60 0.48 -0.72
C ILE A 38 -8.46 0.13 0.24
N THR A 39 -8.62 -0.96 0.99
CA THR A 39 -7.56 -1.56 1.83
C THR A 39 -6.88 -2.69 1.07
N CYS A 40 -6.39 -2.43 -0.14
CA CYS A 40 -5.62 -3.42 -0.89
C CYS A 40 -4.12 -3.11 -0.72
N GLY A 41 -3.37 -4.12 -0.27
CA GLY A 41 -1.91 -4.07 -0.18
C GLY A 41 -1.26 -3.83 -1.55
N ILE A 42 0.06 -3.60 -1.55
CA ILE A 42 0.81 -3.28 -2.77
C ILE A 42 0.89 -4.53 -3.67
N PRO A 43 0.22 -4.54 -4.84
CA PRO A 43 0.09 -5.76 -5.64
C PRO A 43 1.36 -6.11 -6.43
N VAL A 44 2.16 -5.10 -6.79
CA VAL A 44 3.42 -5.26 -7.54
C VAL A 44 4.38 -4.15 -7.12
N VAL A 45 5.65 -4.51 -6.94
CA VAL A 45 6.75 -3.57 -6.73
C VAL A 45 7.78 -3.71 -7.84
N THR A 46 8.17 -2.59 -8.44
CA THR A 46 9.29 -2.53 -9.39
C THR A 46 10.47 -1.87 -8.70
N LEU A 47 11.44 -2.67 -8.26
CA LEU A 47 12.70 -2.16 -7.72
C LEU A 47 13.60 -1.71 -8.88
N ARG A 48 14.00 -0.43 -8.88
CA ARG A 48 14.95 0.13 -9.84
C ARG A 48 16.34 0.19 -9.22
N GLY A 49 17.36 -0.06 -10.04
CA GLY A 49 18.76 -0.10 -9.62
C GLY A 49 19.31 -1.53 -9.64
N SER A 50 20.63 -1.64 -9.77
CA SER A 50 21.37 -2.90 -9.73
C SER A 50 21.77 -3.29 -8.31
N SER A 51 22.12 -4.56 -8.09
CA SER A 51 22.71 -5.03 -6.82
C SER A 51 23.93 -4.22 -6.41
N ASP A 52 24.71 -3.73 -7.37
CA ASP A 52 25.94 -2.99 -7.16
C ASP A 52 25.65 -1.56 -6.69
N ASP A 53 24.56 -0.96 -7.16
CA ASP A 53 24.08 0.33 -6.66
C ASP A 53 23.72 0.23 -5.18
N PHE A 54 23.00 -0.83 -4.78
CA PHE A 54 22.66 -1.05 -3.37
C PHE A 54 23.90 -1.36 -2.51
N GLN A 55 24.88 -2.09 -3.06
CA GLN A 55 26.15 -2.32 -2.35
C GLN A 55 26.90 -1.01 -2.08
N GLN A 56 26.96 -0.10 -3.06
CA GLN A 56 27.60 1.21 -2.86
C GLN A 56 26.93 2.02 -1.75
N VAL A 57 25.60 1.95 -1.62
CA VAL A 57 24.88 2.62 -0.53
C VAL A 57 25.22 1.99 0.82
N ILE A 58 25.26 0.66 0.91
CA ILE A 58 25.66 -0.07 2.12
C ILE A 58 27.07 0.34 2.57
N ASP A 59 28.02 0.42 1.63
CA ASP A 59 29.40 0.79 1.93
C ASP A 59 29.50 2.23 2.46
N ARG A 60 28.74 3.17 1.89
CA ARG A 60 28.65 4.55 2.37
C ARG A 60 28.04 4.62 3.78
N ILE A 61 27.00 3.83 4.08
CA ILE A 61 26.44 3.79 5.44
C ILE A 61 27.45 3.23 6.43
N ASN A 62 28.21 2.19 6.07
CA ASN A 62 29.27 1.67 6.93
C ASN A 62 30.36 2.72 7.22
N GLN A 63 30.67 3.59 6.26
CA GLN A 63 31.55 4.75 6.49
C GLN A 63 30.90 5.78 7.41
N LEU A 64 29.61 6.10 7.22
CA LEU A 64 28.90 7.04 8.09
C LEU A 64 28.83 6.56 9.55
N ARG A 65 28.76 5.24 9.78
CA ARG A 65 28.83 4.66 11.13
C ARG A 65 30.12 4.98 11.86
N THR A 66 31.24 5.21 11.18
CA THR A 66 32.49 5.60 11.86
C THR A 66 32.49 7.07 12.30
N ILE A 67 31.62 7.89 11.71
CA ILE A 67 31.50 9.33 11.97
C ILE A 67 30.39 9.62 12.97
N PHE A 68 29.21 9.00 12.80
CA PHE A 68 28.00 9.26 13.57
C PHE A 68 27.73 8.12 14.58
N THR A 69 28.50 8.09 15.67
CA THR A 69 28.39 7.05 16.71
C THR A 69 27.04 7.04 17.42
N ASP A 70 26.44 8.22 17.60
CA ASP A 70 25.17 8.35 18.33
C ASP A 70 23.96 7.80 17.55
N PHE A 71 24.13 7.55 16.25
CA PHE A 71 23.08 7.07 15.35
C PHE A 71 23.24 5.60 14.95
N HIS A 72 24.12 4.84 15.61
CA HIS A 72 24.34 3.42 15.28
C HIS A 72 23.04 2.61 15.27
N TRP A 73 22.15 2.84 16.23
CA TRP A 73 20.86 2.16 16.29
C TRP A 73 20.02 2.34 15.01
N TRP A 74 20.03 3.55 14.44
CA TRP A 74 19.29 3.88 13.23
C TRP A 74 20.01 3.38 11.98
N LEU A 75 21.33 3.61 11.91
CA LEU A 75 22.16 3.16 10.78
C LEU A 75 22.16 1.63 10.65
N ASP A 76 22.09 0.89 11.77
CA ASP A 76 21.99 -0.57 11.77
C ASP A 76 20.64 -1.04 11.23
N SER A 77 19.55 -0.35 11.57
CA SER A 77 18.22 -0.60 10.99
C SER A 77 18.23 -0.36 9.47
N LEU A 78 18.77 0.78 9.04
CA LEU A 78 18.95 1.13 7.62
C LEU A 78 19.75 0.08 6.85
N LEU A 79 20.85 -0.40 7.43
CA LEU A 79 21.67 -1.47 6.84
C LEU A 79 20.89 -2.77 6.66
N SER A 80 20.01 -3.11 7.60
CA SER A 80 19.16 -4.30 7.48
C SER A 80 18.25 -4.21 6.25
N HIS A 81 17.56 -3.08 6.07
CA HIS A 81 16.65 -2.87 4.95
C HIS A 81 17.39 -2.78 3.61
N LEU A 82 18.55 -2.12 3.57
CA LEU A 82 19.38 -2.05 2.35
C LEU A 82 19.88 -3.42 1.90
N LYS A 83 20.18 -4.34 2.83
CA LYS A 83 20.54 -5.72 2.47
C LYS A 83 19.37 -6.46 1.84
N GLN A 84 18.15 -6.25 2.32
CA GLN A 84 16.94 -6.84 1.71
C GLN A 84 16.64 -6.24 0.32
N LEU A 85 16.84 -4.94 0.14
CA LEU A 85 16.75 -4.28 -1.16
C LEU A 85 17.80 -4.85 -2.14
N LYS A 86 19.05 -5.02 -1.68
CA LYS A 86 20.11 -5.63 -2.48
C LYS A 86 19.76 -7.07 -2.88
N ALA A 87 19.31 -7.90 -1.93
CA ALA A 87 18.91 -9.28 -2.21
C ALA A 87 17.76 -9.34 -3.24
N SER A 88 16.81 -8.42 -3.14
CA SER A 88 15.72 -8.27 -4.12
C SER A 88 16.25 -7.90 -5.52
N ALA A 89 17.24 -7.00 -5.61
CA ALA A 89 17.89 -6.64 -6.86
C ALA A 89 18.73 -7.79 -7.46
N GLU A 90 19.25 -8.69 -6.63
CA GLU A 90 19.91 -9.94 -7.05
C GLU A 90 18.92 -11.03 -7.50
N GLY A 91 17.61 -10.74 -7.54
CA GLY A 91 16.56 -11.69 -7.91
C GLY A 91 16.16 -12.65 -6.80
N LYS A 92 16.48 -12.33 -5.54
CA LYS A 92 16.12 -13.12 -4.34
C LYS A 92 15.24 -12.29 -3.38
N PRO A 93 14.04 -11.83 -3.80
CA PRO A 93 13.18 -11.03 -2.95
C PRO A 93 12.60 -11.87 -1.79
N ASP A 94 12.65 -11.32 -0.58
CA ASP A 94 11.94 -11.84 0.59
C ASP A 94 10.51 -11.28 0.59
N ILE A 95 9.54 -12.13 0.22
CA ILE A 95 8.14 -11.72 0.05
C ILE A 95 7.51 -11.31 1.38
N ASP A 96 7.82 -12.00 2.48
CA ASP A 96 7.28 -11.70 3.80
C ASP A 96 7.80 -10.34 4.33
N TRP A 97 9.03 -10.00 3.97
CA TRP A 97 9.59 -8.66 4.22
C TRP A 97 8.93 -7.59 3.35
N TRP A 98 8.76 -7.82 2.03
CA TRP A 98 8.09 -6.87 1.13
C TRP A 98 6.63 -6.59 1.51
N GLN A 99 5.91 -7.58 2.04
CA GLN A 99 4.53 -7.40 2.51
C GLN A 99 4.42 -6.44 3.70
N LYS A 100 5.52 -6.15 4.40
CA LYS A 100 5.58 -5.26 5.57
C LYS A 100 6.10 -3.86 5.24
N ILE A 101 6.14 -3.49 3.95
CA ILE A 101 6.67 -2.21 3.47
C ILE A 101 5.94 -1.00 4.05
N CYS A 102 4.62 -1.01 3.98
CA CYS A 102 3.79 0.00 4.63
C CYS A 102 2.41 -0.56 4.95
N HIS A 103 1.87 -0.14 6.11
CA HIS A 103 0.50 -0.40 6.51
C HIS A 103 -0.04 0.77 7.33
N GLU A 104 -1.35 0.94 7.32
CA GLU A 104 -2.01 1.91 8.19
C GLU A 104 -2.30 1.28 9.56
N GLU A 105 -1.91 1.97 10.63
CA GLU A 105 -2.32 1.65 11.99
C GLU A 105 -3.31 2.70 12.49
N GLY A 106 -4.58 2.30 12.59
CA GLY A 106 -5.66 3.16 13.09
C GLY A 106 -5.88 2.98 14.59
N GLY A 107 -5.94 4.10 15.33
CA GLY A 107 -6.26 4.11 16.77
C GLY A 107 -7.76 4.15 17.10
N GLY A 108 -8.65 3.81 16.15
CA GLY A 108 -10.10 3.97 16.31
C GLY A 108 -10.52 5.43 16.23
N SER A 109 -10.76 6.08 17.38
CA SER A 109 -11.05 7.54 17.44
C SER A 109 -9.79 8.42 17.49
N GLY A 110 -8.61 7.80 17.57
CA GLY A 110 -7.31 8.46 17.51
C GLY A 110 -6.79 8.63 16.07
N PRO A 111 -5.63 9.30 15.91
CA PRO A 111 -4.99 9.46 14.61
C PRO A 111 -4.64 8.12 13.96
N SER A 112 -4.66 8.07 12.64
CA SER A 112 -4.08 6.99 11.84
C SER A 112 -2.60 7.27 11.58
N TYR A 113 -1.76 6.24 11.68
CA TYR A 113 -0.34 6.30 11.40
C TYR A 113 0.02 5.46 10.18
N LEU A 114 1.00 5.92 9.41
CA LEU A 114 1.67 5.08 8.42
C LEU A 114 2.81 4.35 9.12
N ALA A 115 2.72 3.03 9.19
CA ALA A 115 3.71 2.14 9.78
C ALA A 115 4.30 1.20 8.71
N GLY A 116 5.26 0.37 9.09
CA GLY A 116 6.00 -0.54 8.19
C GLY A 116 7.47 -0.13 8.04
N TRP A 117 8.28 -1.01 7.44
CA TRP A 117 9.74 -0.81 7.41
C TRP A 117 10.17 0.40 6.57
N LEU A 118 9.31 0.91 5.68
CA LEU A 118 9.61 2.14 4.93
C LEU A 118 9.80 3.35 5.87
N ALA A 119 9.10 3.37 7.01
CA ALA A 119 9.21 4.44 7.99
C ALA A 119 10.60 4.50 8.65
N ASP A 120 11.33 3.38 8.72
CA ASP A 120 12.65 3.28 9.36
C ASP A 120 13.76 4.03 8.61
N PHE A 121 13.49 4.49 7.38
CA PHE A 121 14.39 5.37 6.63
C PHE A 121 14.44 6.80 7.19
N ILE A 122 13.58 7.11 8.16
CA ILE A 122 13.52 8.39 8.86
C ILE A 122 13.87 8.12 10.34
N PRO A 123 14.86 8.82 10.92
CA PRO A 123 15.26 8.64 12.31
C PRO A 123 14.25 9.22 13.31
#